data_AF-A0A087RY63-F1
#
_entry.id   AF-A0A087RY63-F1
#
_cell.length_a   1.000
_cell.length_b   1.000
_cell.length_c   1.000
_cell.angle_alpha   90.00
_cell.angle_beta   90.00
_cell.angle_gamma   90.00
#
_symmetry.space_group_name_H-M   'P 1'
#
loop_
_entity.id
_entity.type
_entity.pdbx_description
1 polymer ?
#
loop_
_entity_poly.entity_id
_entity_poly.type
_entity_poly.pdbx_seq_one_letter_code
_entity_poly.pdbx_strand_id
1 'polypeptide(L)'
;MDELEHKFEVEIQEREGRQKLPDTVKAELKASGMMDDKGKLKLKGVSPKMLKRMKQEFVACPVLKDDIHFIQCFVCPNFQSRVTGKVLCKGDSL
;
A
#
# COMPACT_ATOMS: atom_id res chain seq x y z
N MET A 1 26.42 -8.88 3.90
CA MET A 1 25.37 -7.85 3.91
C MET A 1 24.65 -8.02 2.60
N ASP A 2 23.54 -8.75 2.62
CA ASP A 2 22.76 -9.04 1.42
C ASP A 2 21.84 -7.83 1.21
N GLU A 3 22.31 -6.85 0.44
CA GLU A 3 21.48 -5.75 -0.03
C GLU A 3 20.42 -6.38 -0.94
N LEU A 4 19.25 -6.65 -0.36
CA LEU A 4 18.04 -7.03 -1.09
C LEU A 4 17.86 -6.04 -2.25
N GLU A 5 18.17 -6.50 -3.47
CA GLU A 5 18.07 -5.70 -4.69
C GLU A 5 16.62 -5.24 -4.85
N HIS A 6 16.39 -3.94 -4.62
CA HIS A 6 15.13 -3.27 -4.87
C HIS A 6 15.33 -2.34 -6.07
N LYS A 7 14.48 -2.46 -7.09
CA LYS A 7 14.62 -1.63 -8.31
C LYS A 7 14.16 -0.20 -8.07
N PHE A 8 13.20 0.01 -7.17
CA PHE A 8 12.67 1.33 -6.88
C PHE A 8 12.56 1.56 -5.38
N GLU A 9 13.00 2.74 -4.96
CA GLU A 9 12.70 3.33 -3.66
C GLU A 9 11.62 4.39 -3.84
N VAL A 10 10.47 4.18 -3.21
CA VAL A 10 9.32 5.09 -3.33
C VAL A 10 9.05 5.75 -1.99
N GLU A 11 8.97 7.08 -1.96
CA GLU A 11 8.65 7.80 -0.74
C GLU A 11 7.17 7.69 -0.37
N ILE A 12 6.89 7.44 0.90
CA ILE A 12 5.54 7.45 1.45
C ILE A 12 5.18 8.88 1.79
N GLN A 13 4.17 9.37 1.11
CA GLN A 13 3.62 10.69 1.34
C GLN A 13 2.32 10.59 2.13
N GLU A 14 1.98 11.65 2.85
CA GLU A 14 0.77 11.74 3.65
C GLU A 14 -0.17 12.78 3.03
N ARG A 15 -1.45 12.46 2.86
CA ARG A 15 -2.47 13.48 2.53
C ARG A 15 -3.33 13.79 3.74
N GLU A 16 -3.66 15.07 3.87
CA GLU A 16 -4.63 15.52 4.85
C GLU A 16 -6.03 14.99 4.52
N GLY A 17 -6.80 14.66 5.56
CA GLY A 17 -8.17 14.19 5.43
C GLY A 17 -8.34 12.68 5.24
N ARG A 18 -9.60 12.24 5.11
CA ARG A 18 -9.97 10.83 4.98
C ARG A 18 -10.05 10.48 3.49
N GLN A 19 -8.98 9.90 2.94
CA GLN A 19 -8.99 9.47 1.54
C GLN A 19 -9.85 8.21 1.37
N LYS A 20 -10.67 8.21 0.31
CA LYS A 20 -11.45 7.05 -0.10
C LYS A 20 -10.60 6.25 -1.08
N LEU A 21 -10.44 4.96 -0.80
CA LEU A 21 -9.89 4.03 -1.78
C LEU A 21 -10.82 4.03 -3.02
N PRO A 22 -10.28 4.15 -4.24
CA PRO A 22 -11.08 4.04 -5.45
C PRO A 22 -11.72 2.65 -5.53
N ASP A 23 -12.86 2.55 -6.19
CA ASP A 23 -13.67 1.32 -6.18
C ASP A 23 -13.00 0.15 -6.90
N THR A 24 -12.14 0.44 -7.88
CA THR A 24 -11.23 -0.53 -8.53
C THR A 24 -10.31 -1.19 -7.50
N VAL A 25 -9.65 -0.38 -6.68
CA VAL A 25 -8.74 -0.84 -5.62
C VAL A 25 -9.49 -1.63 -4.54
N LYS A 26 -10.70 -1.21 -4.14
CA LYS A 26 -11.51 -2.00 -3.20
C LYS A 26 -11.84 -3.39 -3.74
N ALA A 27 -12.09 -3.50 -5.05
CA ALA A 27 -12.35 -4.79 -5.69
C ALA A 27 -11.10 -5.69 -5.63
N GLU A 28 -9.92 -5.15 -5.90
CA GLU A 28 -8.65 -5.91 -5.79
C GLU A 28 -8.34 -6.33 -4.35
N LEU A 29 -8.54 -5.45 -3.38
CA LEU A 29 -8.40 -5.77 -1.96
C LEU A 29 -9.41 -6.81 -1.47
N LYS A 30 -10.62 -6.83 -2.05
CA LYS A 30 -11.62 -7.86 -1.76
C LYS A 30 -11.23 -9.19 -2.42
N ALA A 31 -10.72 -9.15 -3.66
CA ALA A 31 -10.24 -10.32 -4.38
C ALA A 31 -9.02 -10.98 -3.70
N SER A 32 -8.12 -10.18 -3.13
CA SER A 32 -6.98 -10.67 -2.34
C SER A 32 -7.36 -11.14 -0.92
N GLY A 33 -8.65 -11.11 -0.57
CA GLY A 33 -9.16 -11.56 0.73
C GLY A 33 -8.83 -10.64 1.91
N MET A 34 -8.32 -9.43 1.63
CA MET A 34 -7.88 -8.47 2.64
C MET A 34 -8.95 -7.46 3.08
N MET A 35 -10.14 -7.50 2.46
CA MET A 35 -11.32 -6.74 2.87
C MET A 35 -12.53 -7.64 3.14
N ASP A 36 -13.24 -7.34 4.23
CA ASP A 36 -14.56 -7.88 4.54
C ASP A 36 -15.64 -7.37 3.58
N ASP A 37 -16.79 -8.06 3.53
CA ASP A 37 -17.95 -7.68 2.71
C ASP A 37 -18.50 -6.27 3.00
N LYS A 38 -18.20 -5.73 4.19
CA LYS A 38 -18.50 -4.35 4.60
C LYS A 38 -17.41 -3.32 4.22
N GLY A 39 -16.40 -3.69 3.43
CA GLY A 39 -15.29 -2.83 3.03
C GLY A 39 -14.29 -2.51 4.15
N LYS A 40 -14.26 -3.34 5.21
CA LYS A 40 -13.34 -3.18 6.33
C LYS A 40 -12.09 -4.03 6.08
N LEU A 41 -10.90 -3.44 6.21
CA LEU A 41 -9.63 -4.15 6.07
C LEU A 41 -9.46 -5.16 7.21
N LYS A 42 -9.12 -6.40 6.85
CA LYS A 42 -9.01 -7.55 7.76
C LYS A 42 -7.56 -7.82 8.16
N LEU A 43 -6.80 -6.75 8.45
CA LEU A 43 -5.41 -6.81 8.88
C LEU A 43 -5.36 -7.27 10.36
N LYS A 44 -5.04 -8.54 10.61
CA LYS A 44 -4.80 -9.06 11.97
C LYS A 44 -3.63 -8.31 12.60
N GLY A 45 -3.79 -7.81 13.81
CA GLY A 45 -2.74 -7.11 14.57
C GLY A 45 -2.63 -5.61 14.32
N VAL A 46 -3.48 -5.01 13.48
CA VAL A 46 -3.47 -3.55 13.21
C VAL A 46 -4.59 -2.86 13.99
N SER A 47 -4.21 -1.92 14.86
CA SER A 47 -5.17 -1.11 15.64
C SER A 47 -5.95 -0.13 14.73
N PRO A 48 -7.22 0.21 15.02
CA PRO A 48 -8.00 1.18 14.25
C PRO A 48 -7.32 2.54 14.07
N LYS A 49 -6.53 2.97 15.08
CA LYS A 49 -5.76 4.22 15.03
C LYS A 49 -4.63 4.15 13.99
N MET A 50 -3.96 3.00 13.89
CA MET A 50 -2.93 2.75 12.89
C MET A 50 -3.55 2.64 11.49
N LEU A 51 -4.69 1.96 11.37
CA LEU A 51 -5.44 1.88 10.11
C LEU A 51 -5.88 3.26 9.60
N LYS A 52 -6.22 4.19 10.50
CA LYS A 52 -6.53 5.58 10.13
C LYS A 52 -5.31 6.28 9.52
N ARG A 53 -4.13 6.14 10.12
CA ARG A 53 -2.86 6.69 9.58
C ARG A 53 -2.50 6.07 8.23
N MET A 54 -2.59 4.74 8.11
CA MET A 54 -2.31 4.03 6.85
C MET A 54 -3.21 4.43 5.68
N LYS A 55 -4.42 4.92 5.96
CA LYS A 55 -5.33 5.45 4.92
C LYS A 55 -4.97 6.86 4.46
N GLN A 56 -4.14 7.58 5.21
CA GLN A 56 -3.64 8.91 4.86
C GLN A 56 -2.31 8.80 4.10
N GLU A 57 -1.63 7.67 4.23
CA GLU A 57 -0.39 7.35 3.53
C GLU A 57 -0.67 6.90 2.09
N PHE A 58 0.09 7.45 1.14
CA PHE A 58 0.06 7.10 -0.28
C PHE A 58 1.49 7.06 -0.84
N VAL A 59 1.66 6.42 -1.99
CA VAL A 59 2.93 6.28 -2.70
C VAL A 59 2.71 6.49 -4.19
N ALA A 60 3.63 7.18 -4.85
CA ALA A 60 3.64 7.31 -6.30
C ALA A 60 4.20 6.02 -6.91
N CYS A 61 3.33 5.13 -7.40
CA CYS A 61 3.75 3.82 -7.89
C CYS A 61 4.53 3.96 -9.21
N PRO A 62 5.80 3.54 -9.28
CA PRO A 62 6.58 3.65 -10.52
C PRO A 62 6.09 2.69 -11.62
N VAL A 63 5.44 1.59 -11.23
CA VAL A 63 4.92 0.57 -12.16
C VAL A 63 3.60 1.02 -12.78
N LEU A 64 2.65 1.46 -11.95
CA LEU A 64 1.33 1.91 -12.41
C LEU A 64 1.33 3.39 -12.88
N LYS A 65 2.41 4.14 -12.59
CA LYS A 65 2.56 5.57 -12.87
C LYS A 65 1.41 6.42 -12.30
N ASP A 66 0.90 6.01 -11.15
CA ASP A 66 -0.26 6.62 -10.48
C ASP A 66 -0.05 6.68 -8.96
N ASP A 67 -0.78 7.58 -8.29
CA ASP A 67 -0.73 7.75 -6.84
C ASP A 67 -1.65 6.72 -6.16
N ILE A 68 -1.07 5.65 -5.65
CA ILE A 68 -1.84 4.59 -4.97
C ILE A 68 -1.74 4.74 -3.46
N HIS A 69 -2.79 4.31 -2.76
CA HIS A 69 -2.75 4.29 -1.30
C HIS A 69 -1.67 3.31 -0.81
N PHE A 70 -1.01 3.63 0.31
CA PHE A 70 0.04 2.77 0.86
C PHE A 70 -0.48 1.35 1.14
N ILE A 71 -1.73 1.23 1.57
CA ILE A 71 -2.39 -0.07 1.81
C ILE A 71 -2.48 -0.91 0.53
N GLN A 72 -2.73 -0.29 -0.63
CA GLN A 72 -2.72 -1.00 -1.92
C GLN A 72 -1.30 -1.43 -2.28
N CYS A 73 -0.31 -0.58 -2.03
CA CYS A 73 1.09 -0.93 -2.26
C CYS A 73 1.55 -2.07 -1.36
N PHE A 74 1.18 -2.06 -0.07
CA PHE A 74 1.54 -3.09 0.91
C PHE A 74 1.14 -4.51 0.52
N VAL A 75 0.06 -4.65 -0.26
CA VAL A 75 -0.47 -5.95 -0.70
C VAL A 75 -0.01 -6.34 -2.10
N CYS A 76 0.75 -5.48 -2.77
CA CYS A 76 1.28 -5.70 -4.10
C CYS A 76 2.39 -6.77 -4.07
N PRO A 77 2.50 -7.66 -5.07
CA PRO A 77 3.61 -8.63 -5.15
C PRO A 77 4.98 -7.96 -5.29
N ASN A 78 5.01 -6.71 -5.78
CA ASN A 78 6.22 -5.90 -5.89
C ASN A 78 6.68 -5.29 -4.56
N PHE A 79 5.82 -5.29 -3.52
CA PHE A 79 6.21 -4.79 -2.20
C PHE A 79 7.23 -5.72 -1.56
N GLN A 80 8.37 -5.16 -1.17
CA GLN A 80 9.44 -5.92 -0.52
C GLN A 80 9.52 -5.58 0.96
N SER A 81 9.65 -4.29 1.29
CA SER A 81 9.66 -3.81 2.67
C SER A 81 9.39 -2.31 2.75
N ARG A 82 9.15 -1.82 3.96
CA ARG A 82 9.09 -0.39 4.29
C ARG A 82 10.19 -0.06 5.28
N VAL A 83 11.05 0.91 4.92
CA VAL A 83 12.14 1.40 5.79
C VAL A 83 12.05 2.92 5.86
N THR A 84 11.93 3.47 7.08
CA THR A 84 11.99 4.92 7.37
C THR A 84 11.24 5.80 6.36
N GLY A 85 9.94 5.55 6.17
CA GLY A 85 9.10 6.38 5.29
C GLY A 85 9.27 6.11 3.79
N LYS A 86 10.06 5.11 3.40
CA LYS A 86 10.19 4.66 2.01
C LYS A 86 9.73 3.22 1.85
N VAL A 87 9.21 2.90 0.67
CA VAL A 87 8.87 1.56 0.22
C VAL A 87 9.95 1.08 -0.74
N LEU A 88 10.48 -0.11 -0.45
CA LEU A 88 11.34 -0.84 -1.37
C LEU A 88 10.44 -1.69 -2.28
N CYS A 89 10.57 -1.46 -3.58
CA CYS A 89 9.74 -2.07 -4.61
C CYS A 89 10.61 -2.86 -5.59
N LYS A 90 10.22 -4.10 -5.88
CA LYS A 90 10.88 -4.99 -6.83
C LYS A 90 10.77 -4.52 -8.27
N GLY A 91 9.72 -3.77 -8.61
CA GLY A 91 9.56 -3.13 -9.91
C GLY A 91 9.29 -4.08 -11.08
N ASP A 92 8.78 -5.28 -10.83
CA ASP A 92 8.36 -6.20 -11.88
C ASP A 92 7.03 -5.73 -12.49
N SER A 93 6.85 -5.98 -13.79
CA SER A 93 5.62 -5.62 -14.49
C SER A 93 4.46 -6.51 -14.00
N LEU A 94 3.37 -5.87 -13.57
CA LEU A 94 2.14 -6.51 -13.10
C LEU A 94 1.25 -6.97 -14.26
#